data_AF-A0A7T1IBJ0-F1
#
_entry.id   AF-A0A7T1IBJ0-F1
#
_cell.length_a   1.000
_cell.length_b   1.000
_cell.length_c   1.000
_cell.angle_alpha   90.00
_cell.angle_beta   90.00
_cell.angle_gamma   90.00
#
_symmetry.space_group_name_H-M   'P 1'
#
loop_
_entity.id
_entity.type
_entity.pdbx_description
1 polymer ?
#
loop_
_entity_poly.entity_id
_entity_poly.type
_entity_poly.pdbx_seq_one_letter_code
_entity_poly.pdbx_strand_id
1 'polypeptide(L)' 'MASDGLSLGELEAQYPLYCKAMRILVRDGVTINKARRTVCWQKLEILNHCLPRQYREPEQLYLHLKRDQLTAAGSR' A
#
# COMPACT_ATOMS: atom_id res chain seq x y z
N MET A 1 21.29 17.16 2.18
CA MET A 1 20.58 15.88 2.02
C MET A 1 19.35 15.94 2.90
N ALA A 2 18.21 16.34 2.32
CA ALA A 2 16.96 16.54 3.06
C ALA A 2 15.91 15.63 2.41
N SER A 3 15.50 14.66 3.23
CA SER A 3 14.29 13.86 3.21
C SER A 3 13.19 14.41 2.30
N ASP A 4 12.85 13.61 1.30
CA ASP A 4 11.82 13.83 0.28
C ASP A 4 10.47 14.24 0.90
N GLY A 5 10.33 15.55 1.11
CA GLY A 5 9.12 16.23 1.53
C GLY A 5 8.18 16.37 0.34
N LEU A 6 7.68 15.25 -0.18
CA LEU A 6 6.51 15.27 -1.06
C LEU A 6 5.35 15.88 -0.25
N SER A 7 4.84 17.01 -0.73
CA SER A 7 3.59 17.59 -0.23
C SER A 7 2.48 16.55 -0.28
N LEU A 8 1.53 16.62 0.66
CA LEU A 8 0.41 15.67 0.75
C LEU A 8 -0.26 15.41 -0.61
N GLY A 9 -0.44 16.46 -1.42
CA GLY A 9 -1.02 16.34 -2.77
C GLY A 9 -0.18 15.55 -3.78
N GLU A 10 1.15 15.62 -3.70
CA GLU A 10 2.02 14.76 -4.54
C GLU A 10 1.98 13.31 -4.07
N LEU A 11 1.87 13.12 -2.76
CA LEU A 11 1.70 11.80 -2.16
C LEU A 11 0.37 11.15 -2.59
N GLU A 12 -0.71 11.93 -2.61
CA GLU A 12 -2.02 11.51 -3.13
C GLU A 12 -1.95 11.23 -4.64
N ALA A 13 -1.24 12.05 -5.42
CA ALA A 13 -1.05 11.82 -6.86
C ALA A 13 -0.33 10.48 -7.14
N GLN A 14 0.59 10.08 -6.26
CA GLN A 14 1.30 8.79 -6.32
C GLN A 14 0.54 7.63 -5.65
N TYR A 15 -0.60 7.86 -5.01
CA TYR A 15 -1.43 6.82 -4.40
C TYR A 15 -1.71 5.60 -5.31
N PRO A 16 -2.14 5.75 -6.58
CA PRO A 16 -2.34 4.61 -7.47
C PRO A 16 -1.07 3.79 -7.70
N LEU A 17 0.12 4.43 -7.68
CA LEU A 17 1.40 3.75 -7.81
C LEU A 17 1.70 2.90 -6.56
N TYR A 18 1.46 3.42 -5.36
CA TYR A 18 1.65 2.67 -4.11
C TYR A 18 0.70 1.47 -4.02
N CYS A 19 -0.55 1.64 -4.47
CA CYS A 19 -1.55 0.57 -4.49
C CYS A 19 -1.13 -0.55 -5.47
N LYS A 20 -0.59 -0.18 -6.64
CA LYS A 20 -0.02 -1.13 -7.61
C LYS A 20 1.21 -1.86 -7.04
N ALA A 21 2.11 -1.14 -6.37
CA ALA A 21 3.27 -1.74 -5.71
C ALA A 21 2.84 -2.73 -4.62
N MET A 22 1.85 -2.39 -3.80
CA MET A 22 1.29 -3.29 -2.80
C MET A 22 0.75 -4.58 -3.44
N ARG A 23 0.01 -4.48 -4.55
CA ARG A 23 -0.49 -5.65 -5.28
C ARG A 23 0.65 -6.55 -5.78
N ILE A 24 1.75 -5.96 -6.25
CA ILE A 24 2.95 -6.72 -6.66
C ILE A 24 3.56 -7.45 -5.47
N LEU A 25 3.72 -6.79 -4.32
CA LEU A 25 4.23 -7.41 -3.09
C LEU A 25 3.37 -8.60 -2.65
N VAL A 26 2.04 -8.44 -2.67
CA VAL A 26 1.10 -9.51 -2.34
C VAL A 26 1.23 -10.67 -3.33
N ARG A 27 1.32 -10.38 -4.64
CA ARG A 27 1.47 -11.38 -5.69
C ARG A 27 2.79 -12.16 -5.55
N ASP A 28 3.85 -11.49 -5.13
CA ASP A 28 5.16 -12.08 -4.86
C ASP A 28 5.19 -12.90 -3.56
N GLY A 29 4.10 -12.90 -2.78
CA GLY A 29 4.02 -13.62 -1.51
C GLY A 29 4.78 -12.94 -0.38
N VAL A 30 5.11 -11.65 -0.52
CA VAL A 30 5.79 -10.87 0.51
C VAL A 30 4.89 -10.78 1.73
N THR A 31 5.41 -11.18 2.88
CA THR A 31 4.69 -11.12 4.16
C THR A 31 4.45 -9.68 4.61
N ILE A 32 3.40 -9.48 5.40
CA ILE A 32 3.05 -8.16 5.94
C ILE A 32 4.22 -7.47 6.67
N ASN A 33 5.01 -8.23 7.44
CA ASN A 33 6.17 -7.69 8.15
C ASN A 33 7.24 -7.13 7.20
N LYS A 34 7.43 -7.74 6.02
CA LYS A 34 8.32 -7.22 4.98
C LYS A 34 7.67 -6.03 4.27
N ALA A 35 6.38 -6.11 3.97
CA ALA A 35 5.63 -5.01 3.35
C ALA A 35 5.67 -3.72 4.21
N ARG A 36 5.54 -3.83 5.53
CA ARG A 36 5.66 -2.71 6.48
C ARG A 36 6.98 -1.94 6.40
N ARG A 37 8.06 -2.61 5.97
CA ARG A 37 9.39 -1.99 5.81
C ARG A 37 9.57 -1.31 4.44
N THR A 38 8.59 -1.39 3.56
CA THR A 38 8.66 -0.78 2.23
C THR A 38 8.21 0.68 2.25
N VAL A 39 8.76 1.47 1.32
CA VAL A 39 8.41 2.89 1.18
C VAL A 39 6.92 3.07 0.88
N CYS A 40 6.33 2.26 0.00
CA CYS A 40 4.91 2.35 -0.34
C CYS A 40 3.99 2.14 0.87
N TRP A 41 4.36 1.26 1.82
CA TRP A 41 3.61 1.11 3.06
C TRP A 41 3.66 2.37 3.92
N GLN A 42 4.87 2.90 4.16
CA GLN A 42 5.05 4.11 4.97
C GLN A 42 4.29 5.31 4.37
N LYS A 43 4.32 5.47 3.05
CA LYS A 43 3.57 6.52 2.36
C LYS A 43 2.04 6.36 2.53
N LEU A 44 1.52 5.13 2.44
CA LEU A 44 0.11 4.84 2.67
C LEU A 44 -0.31 5.07 4.13
N GLU A 45 0.56 4.72 5.08
CA GLU A 45 0.36 4.98 6.50
C GLU A 45 0.28 6.48 6.79
N ILE A 46 1.16 7.28 6.17
CA ILE A 46 1.11 8.76 6.26
C ILE A 46 -0.20 9.30 5.68
N LEU A 47 -0.63 8.82 4.51
CA LEU A 47 -1.90 9.24 3.90
C LEU A 47 -3.10 8.90 4.80
N ASN A 48 -3.15 7.68 5.34
CA ASN A 48 -4.21 7.29 6.27
C ASN A 48 -4.14 8.09 7.58
N HIS A 49 -2.94 8.39 8.09
CA HIS A 49 -2.78 9.20 9.29
C HIS A 49 -3.26 10.65 9.09
N CYS A 50 -2.93 11.26 7.95
CA CYS A 50 -3.36 12.62 7.62
C CYS A 50 -4.85 12.68 7.20
N LEU A 51 -5.36 11.64 6.52
CA LEU A 51 -6.69 11.60 5.92
C LEU A 51 -7.38 10.24 6.18
N PRO A 52 -7.70 9.90 7.45
CA PRO A 52 -8.26 8.60 7.83
C PRO A 52 -9.68 8.37 7.28
N ARG A 53 -10.37 9.43 6.87
CA ARG A 53 -11.71 9.34 6.27
C ARG A 53 -11.68 9.01 4.78
N GLN A 54 -10.56 9.29 4.10
CA GLN A 54 -10.43 9.06 2.66
C GLN A 54 -9.63 7.79 2.35
N TYR A 55 -8.59 7.51 3.13
CA TYR A 55 -7.69 6.38 2.90
C TYR A 55 -7.88 5.29 3.94
N ARG A 56 -7.90 4.02 3.49
CA ARG A 56 -7.93 2.85 4.40
C ARG A 56 -6.55 2.55 4.94
N GLU A 57 -6.52 1.85 6.07
CA GLU A 57 -5.27 1.36 6.65
C GLU A 57 -4.53 0.45 5.66
N PRO A 58 -3.19 0.59 5.54
CA PRO A 58 -2.39 -0.22 4.61
C PRO A 58 -2.49 -1.73 4.91
N GLU A 59 -2.71 -2.09 6.18
CA GLU A 59 -2.93 -3.47 6.61
C GLU A 59 -4.26 -4.05 6.08
N GLN A 60 -5.34 -3.30 6.19
CA GLN A 60 -6.63 -3.70 5.61
C GLN A 60 -6.53 -3.83 4.08
N LEU A 61 -5.84 -2.89 3.43
CA LEU A 61 -5.61 -2.92 1.99
C LEU A 61 -4.82 -4.18 1.58
N TYR A 62 -3.73 -4.49 2.30
CA TYR A 62 -2.91 -5.68 2.07
C TYR A 62 -3.72 -6.96 2.26
N LEU A 63 -4.51 -7.08 3.34
CA LEU A 63 -5.36 -8.25 3.59
C LEU A 63 -6.44 -8.42 2.52
N HIS A 64 -7.04 -7.32 2.06
CA HIS A 64 -8.02 -7.34 0.98
C HIS A 64 -7.39 -7.80 -0.34
N LEU A 65 -6.26 -7.21 -0.73
CA LEU A 65 -5.49 -7.61 -1.92
C LEU A 65 -5.04 -9.07 -1.82
N LYS A 66 -4.61 -9.54 -0.65
CA LYS A 66 -4.20 -10.93 -0.45
C LYS A 66 -5.36 -11.90 -0.64
N ARG A 67 -6.54 -11.58 -0.13
CA ARG A 67 -7.76 -12.37 -0.37
C ARG A 67 -8.14 -12.38 -1.85
N ASP A 68 -8.13 -11.22 -2.49
CA ASP A 68 -8.40 -11.10 -3.93
C ASP A 68 -7.43 -11.94 -4.78
N GLN A 69 -6.12 -11.86 -4.49
CA GLN A 69 -5.12 -12.68 -5.16
C GLN A 69 -5.33 -14.19 -4.92
N LEU A 70 -5.71 -14.59 -3.71
CA LEU A 70 -6.00 -16.00 -3.40
C LEU A 70 -7.24 -16.49 -4.16
N THR A 71 -8.30 -15.68 -4.21
CA THR A 71 -9.53 -15.99 -4.98
C THR A 71 -9.24 -16.07 -6.47
N ALA A 72 -8.44 -15.15 -7.01
CA ALA A 72 -8.04 -15.15 -8.42
C ALA A 72 -7.15 -16.35 -8.79
N ALA A 73 -6.29 -16.80 -7.87
CA ALA A 73 -5.42 -17.96 -8.08
C ALA A 73 -6.18 -19.30 -8.06
N GLY A 74 -7.29 -19.40 -7.31
CA GLY A 74 -8.11 -20.62 -7.24
C GLY A 74 -9.04 -20.85 -8.44
N SER A 75 -9.12 -19.90 -9.38
CA SER A 75 -10.00 -19.98 -10.56
C SER A 75 -9.26 -20.39 -11.85
N ARG A 76 -8.07 -20.99 -11.73
CA ARG A 76 -7.24 -21.41 -12.88
C ARG A 76 -6.91 -22.88 -12.86
#